data_AF-A0AAD5BJ39-F1
#
_entry.id   AF-A0AAD5BJ39-F1
#
_cell.length_a   1.000
_cell.length_b   1.000
_cell.length_c   1.000
_cell.angle_alpha   90.00
_cell.angle_beta   90.00
_cell.angle_gamma   90.00
#
_symmetry.space_group_name_H-M   'P 1'
#
loop_
_entity.id
_entity.type
_entity.pdbx_description
1 polymer ?
#
loop_
_entity_poly.entity_id
_entity_poly.type
_entity_poly.pdbx_seq_one_letter_code
_entity_poly.pdbx_strand_id
1 'polypeptide(L)'
;MDLVLSDPTVTVDFLLDRLRSTFEGVKASISTIYNFLTKVCKFSLKRLSKWAMRRDSPELKQQRLEWALENKVKIDLEKNCVFIDEAGFNISMGWEYGLSKVGEKAVLKVPVTRGLNSSFLGAISPKGCIDLKVRLQAELIISTHF
;
A
#
# COMPACT_ATOMS: atom_id res chain seq x y z
N MET A 1 22.36 -3.80 6.60
CA MET A 1 21.28 -3.04 7.29
C MET A 1 20.65 -2.02 6.36
N ASP A 2 21.46 -1.36 5.53
CA ASP A 2 20.99 -0.36 4.56
C ASP A 2 19.91 -0.89 3.60
N LEU A 3 19.98 -2.18 3.23
CA LEU A 3 19.00 -2.85 2.38
C LEU A 3 17.57 -2.87 2.96
N VAL A 4 17.42 -3.09 4.28
CA VAL A 4 16.10 -3.12 4.95
C VAL A 4 15.57 -1.70 5.16
N LEU A 5 16.47 -0.71 5.27
CA LEU A 5 16.11 0.70 5.35
C LEU A 5 15.68 1.27 3.99
N SER A 6 16.24 0.76 2.88
CA SER A 6 15.85 1.17 1.53
C SER A 6 14.55 0.52 1.05
N ASP A 7 14.30 -0.73 1.45
CA ASP A 7 13.06 -1.44 1.13
C ASP A 7 12.56 -2.24 2.35
N PRO A 8 11.48 -1.77 3.01
CA PRO A 8 10.94 -2.45 4.18
C PRO A 8 10.25 -3.79 3.85
N THR A 9 10.00 -4.11 2.58
CA THR A 9 9.32 -5.36 2.17
C THR A 9 10.26 -6.56 2.06
N VAL A 10 11.56 -6.34 2.25
CA VAL A 10 12.58 -7.38 2.17
C VAL A 10 12.30 -8.52 3.16
N THR A 11 12.23 -9.74 2.65
CA THR A 11 11.96 -10.95 3.44
C THR A 11 13.21 -11.43 4.17
N VAL A 12 13.01 -12.15 5.28
CA VAL A 12 14.13 -12.75 6.04
C VAL A 12 14.86 -13.79 5.20
N ASP A 13 14.14 -14.53 4.35
CA ASP A 13 14.73 -15.47 3.39
C ASP A 13 15.63 -14.78 2.38
N PHE A 14 15.18 -13.67 1.80
CA PHE A 14 16.00 -12.88 0.88
C PHE A 14 17.26 -12.33 1.56
N LEU A 15 17.15 -11.89 2.81
CA LEU A 15 18.31 -11.47 3.61
C LEU A 15 19.28 -12.62 3.86
N LEU A 16 18.76 -13.81 4.14
CA LEU A 16 19.57 -15.00 4.38
C LEU A 16 20.29 -15.45 3.11
N ASP A 17 19.60 -15.47 1.97
CA ASP A 17 20.20 -15.79 0.68
C ASP A 17 21.28 -14.77 0.30
N ARG A 18 21.02 -13.49 0.52
CA ARG A 18 22.01 -12.44 0.30
C ARG A 18 23.23 -12.62 1.20
N LEU A 19 23.04 -12.93 2.47
CA LEU A 19 24.13 -13.20 3.42
C LEU A 19 24.97 -14.40 2.98
N ARG A 20 24.33 -15.50 2.57
CA ARG A 20 25.00 -16.71 2.07
C ARG A 20 25.76 -16.47 0.77
N SER A 21 25.25 -15.61 -0.10
CA SER A 21 25.93 -15.23 -1.35
C SER A 21 27.13 -14.30 -1.12
N THR A 22 27.13 -13.54 -0.02
CA THR A 22 28.19 -12.54 0.27
C THR A 22 29.31 -13.12 1.12
N PHE A 23 28.99 -14.08 2.00
CA PHE A 23 29.93 -14.69 2.93
C PHE A 23 29.88 -16.21 2.82
N GLU A 24 31.02 -16.83 2.50
CA GLU A 24 31.13 -18.29 2.47
C GLU A 24 30.98 -18.89 3.88
N GLY A 25 30.28 -20.02 3.98
CA GLY A 25 30.17 -20.79 5.22
C GLY A 25 29.12 -20.32 6.23
N VAL A 26 28.25 -19.37 5.90
CA VAL A 26 27.16 -18.92 6.79
C VAL A 26 26.13 -20.03 7.04
N LYS A 27 26.20 -20.65 8.22
CA LYS A 27 25.23 -21.64 8.72
C LYS A 27 24.18 -21.01 9.65
N ALA A 28 23.62 -19.86 9.25
CA ALA A 28 22.54 -19.23 10.00
C ALA A 28 21.18 -19.83 9.61
N SER A 29 20.31 -20.00 10.60
CA SER A 29 18.88 -20.30 10.38
C SER A 29 18.09 -19.01 10.17
N ILE A 30 16.92 -19.10 9.54
CA ILE A 30 15.96 -17.99 9.39
C ILE A 30 15.65 -17.36 10.76
N SER A 31 15.42 -18.21 11.78
CA SER A 31 15.14 -17.80 13.15
C SER A 31 16.29 -17.01 13.78
N THR A 32 17.53 -17.38 13.48
CA THR A 32 18.73 -16.66 13.94
C THR A 32 18.77 -15.25 13.37
N ILE A 33 18.52 -15.10 12.06
CA ILE A 33 18.48 -13.79 11.40
C ILE A 33 17.32 -12.94 11.92
N TYR A 34 16.13 -13.52 12.07
CA TYR A 34 14.98 -12.80 12.62
C TYR A 34 15.23 -12.30 14.05
N ASN A 35 15.81 -13.14 14.91
CA ASN A 35 16.19 -12.74 16.26
C ASN A 35 17.24 -11.64 16.27
N PHE A 36 18.22 -11.69 15.36
CA PHE A 36 19.22 -10.65 15.23
C PHE A 36 18.58 -9.31 14.82
N LEU A 37 17.71 -9.33 13.80
CA LEU A 37 16.98 -8.14 13.32
C LEU A 37 16.15 -7.49 14.44
N THR A 38 15.42 -8.29 15.20
CA THR A 38 14.51 -7.79 16.25
C THR A 38 15.24 -7.42 17.54
N LYS A 39 16.14 -8.27 18.04
CA LYS A 39 16.78 -8.10 19.35
C LYS A 39 18.00 -7.21 19.32
N VAL A 40 18.85 -7.35 18.28
CA VAL A 40 20.10 -6.60 18.15
C VAL A 40 19.86 -5.31 17.38
N CYS A 41 19.26 -5.42 16.19
CA CYS A 41 19.11 -4.27 15.28
C CYS A 41 17.85 -3.45 15.55
N LYS A 42 17.01 -3.87 16.51
CA LYS A 42 15.79 -3.19 16.95
C LYS A 42 14.83 -2.88 15.80
N PHE A 43 14.66 -3.84 14.89
CA PHE A 43 13.60 -3.81 13.89
C PHE A 43 12.32 -4.45 14.43
N SER A 44 11.20 -3.99 13.91
CA SER A 44 9.85 -4.49 14.21
C SER A 44 9.07 -4.61 12.93
N LEU A 45 8.22 -5.63 12.85
CA LEU A 45 7.29 -5.79 11.74
C LEU A 45 6.15 -4.79 11.92
N LYS A 46 5.95 -3.92 10.93
CA LYS A 46 4.96 -2.84 10.96
C LYS A 46 4.13 -2.85 9.69
N ARG A 47 2.85 -2.50 9.81
CA ARG A 47 1.96 -2.33 8.65
C ARG A 47 2.51 -1.22 7.76
N LEU A 48 2.67 -1.50 6.47
CA LEU A 48 3.18 -0.55 5.50
C LEU A 48 2.18 0.59 5.31
N SER A 49 2.65 1.81 5.51
CA SER A 49 1.86 2.99 5.17
C SER A 49 2.13 3.37 3.72
N LYS A 50 1.13 3.20 2.85
CA LYS A 50 1.18 3.69 1.46
C LYS A 50 0.84 5.18 1.48
N TRP A 51 1.86 6.05 1.50
CA TRP A 51 1.65 7.49 1.45
C TRP A 51 1.50 7.94 0.00
N ALA A 52 0.31 8.44 -0.36
CA ALA A 52 0.18 9.25 -1.56
C ALA A 52 0.85 10.61 -1.27
N MET A 53 2.06 10.81 -1.82
CA MET A 53 2.92 12.00 -1.63
C MET A 53 2.18 13.34 -1.84
N ARG A 54 1.05 13.32 -2.55
CA ARG A 54 0.23 14.48 -2.93
C ARG A 54 -0.66 15.06 -1.82
N ARG A 55 -0.83 14.40 -0.65
CA ARG A 55 -1.85 14.78 0.35
C ARG A 55 -1.40 15.80 1.41
N ASP A 56 -0.12 16.14 1.50
CA ASP A 56 0.42 16.84 2.68
C ASP A 56 0.85 18.30 2.44
N SER A 57 0.55 18.88 1.28
CA SER A 57 0.87 20.29 1.00
C SER A 57 -0.01 21.22 1.86
N PRO A 58 0.56 22.26 2.49
CA PRO A 58 -0.20 23.27 3.24
C PRO A 58 -1.28 23.95 2.39
N GLU A 59 -0.99 24.18 1.11
CA GLU A 59 -1.89 24.83 0.15
C GLU A 59 -3.13 23.97 -0.11
N LEU A 60 -2.97 22.65 -0.31
CA LEU A 60 -4.11 21.75 -0.46
C LEU A 60 -4.95 21.65 0.82
N LYS A 61 -4.33 21.75 2.00
CA LYS A 61 -5.06 21.78 3.27
C LYS A 61 -5.92 23.04 3.38
N GLN A 62 -5.37 24.19 3.01
CA GLN A 62 -6.09 25.45 3.00
C GLN A 62 -7.26 25.45 2.01
N GLN A 63 -7.04 24.98 0.78
CA GLN A 63 -8.09 24.87 -0.25
C GLN A 63 -9.25 23.96 0.20
N ARG A 64 -8.96 22.85 0.89
CA ARG A 64 -10.01 21.97 1.44
C ARG A 64 -10.83 22.65 2.52
N LEU A 65 -10.18 23.45 3.38
CA LEU A 65 -10.86 24.20 4.43
C LEU A 65 -11.80 25.25 3.84
N GLU A 66 -11.31 26.05 2.88
CA GLU A 66 -12.10 27.08 2.19
C GLU A 66 -13.31 26.46 1.50
N TRP A 67 -13.09 25.41 0.70
CA TRP A 67 -14.18 24.70 0.05
C TRP A 67 -15.21 24.15 1.05
N ALA A 68 -14.77 23.57 2.17
CA ALA A 68 -15.67 23.04 3.19
C ALA A 68 -16.51 24.14 3.83
N LEU A 69 -15.92 25.31 4.14
CA LEU A 69 -16.63 26.44 4.73
C LEU A 69 -17.67 27.02 3.77
N GLU A 70 -17.33 27.19 2.50
CA GLU A 70 -18.24 27.72 1.46
C GLU A 70 -19.45 26.82 1.20
N ASN A 71 -19.27 25.51 1.35
CA ASN A 71 -20.27 24.52 0.98
C ASN A 71 -21.04 23.92 2.16
N LYS A 72 -20.59 24.17 3.40
CA LYS A 72 -21.18 23.61 4.64
C LYS A 72 -22.69 23.81 4.77
N VAL A 73 -23.22 24.93 4.28
CA VAL A 73 -24.65 25.26 4.39
C VAL A 73 -25.45 24.78 3.16
N LYS A 74 -24.79 24.54 2.03
CA LYS A 74 -25.41 24.15 0.76
C LYS A 74 -25.52 22.63 0.60
N ILE A 75 -24.59 21.90 1.21
CA ILE A 75 -24.43 20.46 1.05
C ILE A 75 -24.90 19.75 2.32
N ASP A 76 -25.97 18.98 2.20
CA ASP A 76 -26.42 18.04 3.22
C ASP A 76 -25.98 16.63 2.81
N LEU A 77 -24.84 16.20 3.38
CA LEU A 77 -24.22 14.91 3.07
C LEU A 77 -25.16 13.72 3.25
N GLU A 78 -26.21 13.86 4.07
CA GLU A 78 -27.18 12.80 4.36
C GLU A 78 -28.40 12.82 3.43
N LYS A 79 -28.69 13.93 2.74
CA LYS A 79 -29.94 14.09 1.99
C LYS A 79 -29.77 14.37 0.51
N ASN A 80 -28.76 15.14 0.11
CA ASN A 80 -28.66 15.67 -1.27
C ASN A 80 -27.36 15.28 -1.98
N CYS A 81 -26.63 14.29 -1.48
CA CYS A 81 -25.33 13.90 -2.01
C CYS A 81 -25.30 12.47 -2.57
N VAL A 82 -24.65 12.35 -3.73
CA VAL A 82 -24.15 11.10 -4.28
C VAL A 82 -22.64 11.22 -4.38
N PHE A 83 -21.92 10.30 -3.75
CA PHE A 83 -20.47 10.24 -3.75
C PHE A 83 -20.03 9.27 -4.84
N ILE A 84 -19.17 9.74 -5.74
CA ILE A 84 -18.60 8.94 -6.82
C ILE A 84 -17.10 8.89 -6.61
N ASP A 85 -16.54 7.69 -6.54
CA ASP A 85 -15.09 7.49 -6.43
C ASP A 85 -14.65 6.23 -7.18
N GLU A 86 -13.38 6.21 -7.59
CA GLU A 86 -12.75 5.05 -8.21
C GLU A 86 -11.71 4.44 -7.25
N ALA A 87 -11.93 3.18 -6.89
CA ALA A 87 -11.01 2.39 -6.09
C ALA A 87 -10.24 1.42 -6.99
N GLY A 88 -8.92 1.62 -7.11
CA GLY A 88 -8.02 0.67 -7.77
C GLY A 88 -7.63 -0.47 -6.83
N PHE A 89 -7.93 -1.70 -7.23
CA PHE A 89 -7.47 -2.93 -6.58
C PHE A 89 -6.37 -3.55 -7.43
N ASN A 90 -5.20 -3.62 -6.85
CA ASN A 90 -4.11 -4.36 -7.44
C ASN A 90 -4.28 -5.84 -7.07
N ILE A 91 -4.41 -6.70 -8.08
CA ILE A 91 -4.57 -8.16 -7.87
C ILE A 91 -3.27 -8.80 -7.39
N SER A 92 -2.11 -8.19 -7.66
CA SER A 92 -0.85 -8.71 -7.14
C SER A 92 -0.83 -8.58 -5.61
N MET A 93 -0.69 -9.73 -4.95
CA MET A 93 -0.52 -9.79 -3.50
C MET A 93 0.88 -9.28 -3.15
N GLY A 94 0.96 -8.00 -2.81
CA GLY A 94 2.14 -7.42 -2.17
C GLY A 94 2.09 -7.63 -0.65
N TRP A 95 3.25 -7.60 -0.01
CA TRP A 95 3.33 -7.67 1.45
C TRP A 95 2.66 -6.44 2.07
N GLU A 96 1.75 -6.64 3.02
CA GLU A 96 1.10 -5.54 3.76
C GLU A 96 1.94 -5.03 4.94
N TYR A 97 2.96 -5.81 5.31
CA TYR A 97 3.85 -5.56 6.43
C TYR A 97 5.29 -5.46 5.95
N GLY A 98 6.05 -4.61 6.61
CA GLY A 98 7.48 -4.47 6.36
C GLY A 98 8.27 -4.25 7.64
N LEU A 99 9.56 -4.52 7.56
CA LEU A 99 10.51 -4.30 8.65
C LEU A 99 10.86 -2.81 8.73
N SER A 100 10.76 -2.25 9.92
CA SER A 100 11.23 -0.89 10.21
C SER A 100 11.79 -0.81 11.62
N LYS A 101 12.68 0.15 11.88
CA LYS A 101 13.22 0.39 13.21
C LYS A 101 12.10 0.66 14.22
N VAL A 102 12.30 0.22 15.45
CA VAL A 102 11.39 0.56 16.56
C VAL A 102 11.32 2.09 16.68
N GLY A 103 10.11 2.63 16.83
CA GLY A 103 9.86 4.08 16.76
C GLY A 103 9.56 4.65 15.36
N GLU A 104 9.99 4.02 14.27
CA GLU A 104 9.84 4.57 12.90
C GLU A 104 8.74 3.86 12.08
N LYS A 105 7.99 4.59 11.23
CA LYS A 105 6.97 3.97 10.37
C LYS A 105 7.65 3.23 9.20
N ALA A 106 7.16 2.04 8.88
CA ALA A 106 7.54 1.34 7.66
C ALA A 106 6.84 2.02 6.47
N VAL A 107 7.62 2.71 5.62
CA VAL A 107 7.11 3.46 4.47
C VAL A 107 7.64 2.82 3.20
N LEU A 108 6.73 2.33 2.36
CA LEU A 108 7.07 1.85 1.03
C LEU A 108 6.78 2.95 0.01
N LYS A 109 7.82 3.45 -0.67
CA LYS A 109 7.69 4.32 -1.84
C LYS A 109 7.51 3.45 -3.07
N VAL A 110 6.27 3.04 -3.36
CA VAL A 110 5.99 2.20 -4.52
C VAL A 110 5.94 3.07 -5.78
N PRO A 111 6.78 2.82 -6.81
CA PRO A 111 6.44 3.24 -8.15
C PRO A 111 5.18 2.47 -8.60
N VAL A 112 4.34 3.12 -9.40
CA VAL A 112 3.04 2.61 -9.87
C VAL A 112 3.18 1.13 -10.30
N THR A 113 2.45 0.25 -9.62
CA THR A 113 2.63 -1.20 -9.71
C THR A 113 2.20 -1.72 -11.09
N ARG A 114 3.12 -2.41 -11.79
CA ARG A 114 2.87 -3.15 -13.05
C ARG A 114 2.22 -4.51 -12.77
N GLY A 115 0.97 -4.49 -12.31
CA GLY A 115 0.14 -5.68 -12.17
C GLY A 115 -1.22 -5.47 -12.83
N LEU A 116 -1.95 -6.56 -13.09
CA LEU A 116 -3.36 -6.49 -13.51
C LEU A 116 -4.13 -5.73 -12.43
N ASN A 117 -4.54 -4.51 -12.77
CA ASN A 117 -5.32 -3.67 -11.89
C ASN A 117 -6.79 -3.82 -12.29
N SER A 118 -7.63 -4.14 -11.31
CA SER A 118 -9.07 -3.99 -11.43
C SER A 118 -9.45 -2.69 -10.76
N SER A 119 -10.23 -1.84 -11.43
CA SER A 119 -10.78 -0.65 -10.78
C SER A 119 -12.28 -0.77 -10.63
N PHE A 120 -12.78 -0.23 -9.52
CA PHE A 120 -14.19 -0.20 -9.20
C PHE A 120 -14.61 1.26 -9.15
N LEU A 121 -15.52 1.67 -10.03
CA LEU A 121 -16.17 2.96 -9.99
C LEU A 121 -17.49 2.79 -9.25
N GLY A 122 -17.60 3.38 -8.07
CA GLY A 122 -18.78 3.27 -7.23
C GLY A 122 -19.50 4.61 -7.10
N ALA A 123 -20.82 4.58 -7.14
CA ALA A 123 -21.68 5.68 -6.72
C ALA A 123 -22.44 5.24 -5.45
N ILE A 124 -22.29 5.99 -4.36
CA ILE A 124 -22.97 5.71 -3.09
C ILE A 124 -23.71 6.95 -2.59
N SER A 125 -24.75 6.71 -1.82
CA SER A 125 -25.49 7.74 -1.10
C SER A 125 -25.75 7.28 0.33
N PRO A 126 -26.25 8.16 1.21
CA PRO A 126 -26.69 7.79 2.56
C PRO A 126 -27.75 6.67 2.59
N LYS A 127 -28.49 6.49 1.48
CA LYS A 127 -29.48 5.41 1.32
C LYS A 127 -28.87 4.08 0.87
N GLY A 128 -27.57 4.05 0.56
CA GLY A 128 -26.85 2.85 0.12
C GLY A 128 -26.13 3.03 -1.21
N CYS A 129 -25.67 1.90 -1.76
CA CYS A 129 -25.01 1.85 -3.06
C CYS A 129 -26.03 2.08 -4.18
N ILE A 130 -25.71 3.02 -5.08
CA ILE A 130 -26.54 3.34 -6.25
C ILE A 130 -26.10 2.49 -7.44
N ASP A 131 -24.81 2.48 -7.74
CA ASP A 131 -24.24 1.66 -8.80
C ASP A 131 -22.78 1.34 -8.50
N LEU A 132 -22.31 0.22 -9.03
CA LEU A 132 -20.92 -0.22 -8.96
C LEU A 132 -20.53 -0.81 -10.31
N LYS A 133 -19.53 -0.20 -10.94
CA LYS A 133 -18.96 -0.67 -12.22
C LYS A 133 -17.55 -1.16 -12.00
N VAL A 134 -17.25 -2.32 -12.56
CA VAL A 134 -15.92 -2.93 -12.48
C VAL A 134 -15.25 -2.83 -13.84
N ARG A 135 -14.03 -2.32 -13.86
CA ARG A 135 -13.14 -2.35 -15.00
C ARG A 135 -12.02 -3.33 -14.71
N LEU A 136 -12.02 -4.45 -15.44
CA LEU A 136 -10.93 -5.42 -15.42
C LEU A 136 -9.92 -5.06 -16.53
N GLN A 137 -8.63 -5.02 -16.22
CA GLN A 137 -7.62 -5.12 -17.28
C GLN A 137 -7.59 -6.57 -17.78
N ALA A 138 -7.99 -6.78 -19.03
CA ALA A 138 -7.97 -8.09 -19.66
C ALA A 138 -6.55 -8.42 -20.17
N GLU A 139 -5.94 -9.46 -19.62
CA GLU A 139 -5.07 -10.35 -20.40
C GLU A 139 -5.48 -11.80 -20.09
N LEU A 140 -6.54 -12.25 -20.75
CA LEU A 140 -6.90 -13.66 -20.84
C LEU A 140 -7.61 -13.89 -22.17
N ILE A 141 -6.88 -13.71 -23.27
CA ILE A 141 -7.13 -14.48 -24.49
C ILE A 141 -6.25 -15.72 -24.38
N ILE A 142 -6.70 -16.70 -23.60
CA ILE A 142 -6.21 -18.06 -23.79
C ILE A 142 -7.05 -18.63 -24.94
N SER A 143 -6.43 -18.69 -26.11
CA SER A 143 -6.84 -19.51 -27.25
C SER A 143 -7.39 -20.85 -26.76
N THR A 144 -8.72 -21.02 -26.80
CA THR A 144 -9.36 -22.32 -26.63
C THR A 144 -9.86 -22.75 -28.01
N HIS A 145 -9.03 -23.47 -28.75
CA HIS A 145 -9.50 -24.46 -29.71
C HIS A 145 -9.36 -25.81 -29.00
N PHE A 146 -10.49 -26.42 -28.67
CA PHE A 146 -10.60 -27.86 -28.51
C PHE A 146 -11.07 -28.43 -29.85
#